data_AF-A0A9P6I5N9-F1
#
_entry.id   AF-A0A9P6I5N9-F1
#
_cell.length_a   1.000
_cell.length_b   1.000
_cell.length_c   1.000
_cell.angle_alpha   90.00
_cell.angle_beta   90.00
_cell.angle_gamma   90.00
#
_symmetry.space_group_name_H-M   'P 1'
#
loop_
_entity.id
_entity.type
_entity.pdbx_description
1 polymer ?
#
loop_
_entity_poly.entity_id
_entity_poly.type
_entity_poly.pdbx_seq_one_letter_code
_entity_poly.pdbx_strand_id
1 'polypeptide(L)'
;MSYSNKALLIAAILAVVEARFGQEQGPVAAFQALNNVGQPGEAATLAGGIPGVLLAAANPCDKLTLADKFVTQLGDSQEVVDAAKELVAAEQNFNPFAVSVPNICGDASLPATEALRGIVPLVDPAVTGADTENANSATSKTTPFDATGLSVAEVMQAQGFSNFTTAGAAGGAAAGGNANAGNNNNNNNQNQNQNNGNANNNNNQNNNNNANAGNDNANANTGNDAADCGNTGNANTGNNNNNANTGNNNANTGNASNNTGNANTGNANNGNAGGAAGGATGAADFGKCTPTMDFQLGRGNRKATEGTFLPTDPLVAQGQQDALNPNIITNRICDQLTNVCEANDAAKTQCKDAQAQIQASGDRSAAVADTWNNLLGF
;
A
#
# COMPACT_ATOMS: atom_id res chain seq x y z
N MET A 1 -28.02 -12.54 -39.33
CA MET A 1 -27.34 -11.72 -38.30
C MET A 1 -26.90 -12.62 -37.16
N SER A 2 -25.75 -12.32 -36.55
CA SER A 2 -25.38 -12.74 -35.18
C SER A 2 -24.64 -14.07 -34.95
N TYR A 3 -23.51 -14.29 -35.63
CA TYR A 3 -22.42 -15.11 -35.08
C TYR A 3 -21.09 -14.33 -34.90
N SER A 4 -20.95 -13.16 -35.53
CA SER A 4 -19.73 -12.34 -35.47
C SER A 4 -19.61 -11.50 -34.18
N ASN A 5 -20.73 -11.06 -33.59
CA ASN A 5 -20.70 -10.22 -32.38
C ASN A 5 -20.38 -10.99 -31.09
N LYS A 6 -20.62 -12.31 -31.03
CA LYS A 6 -20.35 -13.13 -29.83
C LYS A 6 -18.87 -13.49 -29.72
N ALA A 7 -18.19 -13.73 -30.84
CA ALA A 7 -16.75 -13.99 -30.86
C ALA A 7 -15.94 -12.73 -30.49
N LEU A 8 -16.40 -11.56 -30.93
CA LEU A 8 -15.74 -10.29 -30.61
C LEU A 8 -15.88 -9.90 -29.12
N LEU A 9 -17.04 -10.19 -28.50
CA LEU A 9 -17.25 -9.96 -27.07
C LEU A 9 -16.44 -10.92 -26.19
N ILE A 10 -16.28 -12.18 -26.59
CA ILE A 10 -15.48 -13.17 -25.83
C ILE A 10 -13.99 -12.84 -25.91
N ALA A 11 -13.49 -12.38 -27.06
CA ALA A 11 -12.11 -11.91 -27.19
C ALA A 11 -11.85 -10.61 -26.39
N ALA A 12 -12.83 -9.71 -26.31
CA ALA A 12 -12.73 -8.50 -25.49
C ALA A 12 -12.82 -8.81 -23.97
N ILE A 13 -13.56 -9.85 -23.57
CA ILE A 13 -13.63 -10.27 -22.17
C ILE A 13 -12.38 -11.05 -21.75
N LEU A 14 -11.77 -11.86 -22.63
CA LEU A 14 -10.46 -12.47 -22.36
C LEU A 14 -9.38 -11.38 -22.17
N ALA A 15 -9.28 -10.42 -23.09
CA ALA A 15 -8.33 -9.31 -22.96
C ALA A 15 -8.52 -8.43 -21.70
N VAL A 16 -9.73 -8.34 -21.15
CA VAL A 16 -10.03 -7.60 -19.91
C VAL A 16 -9.83 -8.48 -18.65
N VAL A 17 -9.90 -9.81 -18.77
CA VAL A 17 -9.64 -10.76 -17.68
C VAL A 17 -8.15 -11.04 -17.51
N GLU A 18 -7.36 -11.03 -18.59
CA GLU A 18 -5.90 -11.05 -18.50
C GLU A 18 -5.31 -9.80 -17.80
N ALA A 19 -6.09 -8.74 -17.59
CA ALA A 19 -5.60 -7.47 -17.03
C ALA A 19 -5.75 -7.32 -15.49
N ARG A 20 -6.40 -8.25 -14.76
CA ARG A 20 -6.70 -7.99 -13.34
C ARG A 20 -5.83 -8.69 -12.30
N PHE A 21 -5.04 -9.70 -12.68
CA PHE A 21 -4.18 -10.42 -11.72
C PHE A 21 -2.84 -10.88 -12.31
N GLY A 22 -2.66 -10.80 -13.63
CA GLY A 22 -1.45 -11.25 -14.33
C GLY A 22 -0.33 -10.21 -14.43
N GLN A 23 -0.62 -8.92 -14.23
CA GLN A 23 0.40 -7.86 -14.29
C GLN A 23 1.20 -7.68 -13.00
N GLU A 24 0.68 -8.09 -11.83
CA GLU A 24 1.40 -7.91 -10.54
C GLU A 24 2.56 -8.90 -10.35
N GLN A 25 2.58 -10.01 -11.11
CA GLN A 25 3.69 -10.97 -11.13
C GLN A 25 4.71 -10.70 -12.24
N GLY A 26 4.42 -9.77 -13.16
CA GLY A 26 5.30 -9.44 -14.28
C GLY A 26 6.74 -9.12 -13.85
N PRO A 27 6.93 -8.25 -12.84
CA PRO A 27 8.27 -7.94 -12.35
C PRO A 27 8.93 -9.14 -11.67
N VAL A 28 8.22 -9.87 -10.79
CA VAL A 28 8.78 -11.03 -10.08
C VAL A 28 9.24 -12.10 -11.06
N ALA A 29 8.43 -12.41 -12.08
CA ALA A 29 8.78 -13.37 -13.12
C ALA A 29 9.95 -12.90 -13.99
N ALA A 30 10.00 -11.60 -14.34
CA ALA A 30 11.12 -11.02 -15.09
C ALA A 30 12.45 -11.18 -14.34
N PHE A 31 12.46 -10.94 -13.02
CA PHE A 31 13.65 -11.12 -12.19
C PHE A 31 13.99 -12.59 -11.92
N GLN A 32 13.00 -13.48 -11.80
CA GLN A 32 13.23 -14.92 -11.67
C GLN A 32 13.80 -15.56 -12.94
N ALA A 33 13.59 -14.94 -14.11
CA ALA A 33 14.16 -15.40 -15.38
C ALA A 33 15.64 -15.03 -15.57
N LEU A 34 16.19 -14.14 -14.73
CA LEU A 34 17.60 -13.71 -14.81
C LEU A 34 18.54 -14.82 -14.30
N ASN A 35 19.01 -15.67 -15.21
CA ASN A 35 19.76 -16.88 -14.84
C ASN A 35 21.28 -16.71 -14.72
N ASN A 36 21.85 -15.52 -14.92
CA ASN A 36 23.32 -15.30 -14.94
C ASN A 36 23.77 -13.92 -14.43
N VAL A 37 23.02 -13.29 -13.52
CA VAL A 37 23.33 -11.94 -13.02
C VAL A 37 23.57 -11.94 -11.51
N GLY A 38 24.51 -11.12 -11.04
CA GLY A 38 24.92 -11.08 -9.63
C GLY A 38 25.47 -12.43 -9.12
N GLN A 39 25.45 -12.60 -7.79
CA GLN A 39 25.79 -13.87 -7.15
C GLN A 39 24.65 -14.89 -7.25
N PRO A 40 24.94 -16.20 -7.22
CA PRO A 40 23.90 -17.23 -7.23
C PRO A 40 22.86 -17.01 -6.11
N GLY A 41 21.60 -16.80 -6.50
CA GLY A 41 20.47 -16.57 -5.58
C GLY A 41 20.26 -15.11 -5.14
N GLU A 42 21.13 -14.18 -5.53
CA GLU A 42 21.00 -12.75 -5.19
C GLU A 42 19.80 -12.12 -5.90
N ALA A 43 19.64 -12.36 -7.21
CA ALA A 43 18.49 -11.90 -7.98
C ALA A 43 17.16 -12.42 -7.42
N ALA A 44 17.10 -13.70 -7.04
CA ALA A 44 15.92 -14.30 -6.43
C ALA A 44 15.61 -13.72 -5.05
N THR A 45 16.65 -13.42 -4.25
CA THR A 45 16.48 -12.79 -2.93
C THR A 45 15.94 -11.37 -3.05
N LEU A 46 16.47 -10.58 -3.99
CA LEU A 46 15.97 -9.24 -4.28
C LEU A 46 14.54 -9.28 -4.84
N ALA A 47 14.24 -10.21 -5.75
CA ALA A 47 12.90 -10.42 -6.30
C ALA A 47 11.85 -10.72 -5.23
N GLY A 48 12.24 -11.40 -4.15
CA GLY A 48 11.37 -11.64 -2.99
C GLY A 48 10.91 -10.36 -2.27
N GLY A 49 11.60 -9.23 -2.46
CA GLY A 49 11.21 -7.94 -1.89
C GLY A 49 10.15 -7.18 -2.71
N ILE A 50 9.95 -7.56 -3.98
CA ILE A 50 9.01 -6.87 -4.89
C ILE A 50 7.58 -6.83 -4.35
N PRO A 51 6.99 -7.94 -3.88
CA PRO A 51 5.61 -7.89 -3.37
C PRO A 51 5.43 -6.87 -2.26
N GLY A 52 6.43 -6.67 -1.40
CA GLY A 52 6.37 -5.74 -0.27
C GLY A 52 6.28 -4.27 -0.67
N VAL A 53 6.92 -3.88 -1.78
CA VAL A 53 6.91 -2.49 -2.27
C VAL A 53 5.71 -2.19 -3.18
N LEU A 54 4.97 -3.21 -3.63
CA LEU A 54 3.76 -3.07 -4.43
C LEU A 54 2.48 -3.08 -3.59
N LEU A 55 2.57 -3.24 -2.26
CA LEU A 55 1.41 -3.20 -1.38
C LEU A 55 0.82 -1.78 -1.27
N ALA A 56 -0.49 -1.69 -1.02
CA ALA A 56 -1.22 -0.43 -0.86
C ALA A 56 -0.65 0.52 0.20
N ALA A 57 -0.14 -0.04 1.30
CA ALA A 57 0.40 0.73 2.40
C ALA A 57 1.89 1.05 2.24
N ALA A 58 2.56 0.51 1.22
CA ALA A 58 3.98 0.76 0.99
C ALA A 58 4.24 2.20 0.54
N ASN A 59 5.43 2.72 0.84
CA ASN A 59 5.84 4.00 0.29
C ASN A 59 6.16 3.81 -1.22
N PRO A 60 5.53 4.57 -2.13
CA PRO A 60 5.76 4.42 -3.57
C PRO A 60 7.23 4.67 -3.99
N CYS A 61 7.99 5.44 -3.21
CA CYS A 61 9.41 5.67 -3.47
C CYS A 61 10.29 4.43 -3.18
N ASP A 62 9.84 3.52 -2.31
CA ASP A 62 10.58 2.30 -1.99
C ASP A 62 10.64 1.37 -3.21
N LYS A 63 9.62 1.40 -4.06
CA LYS A 63 9.60 0.67 -5.34
C LYS A 63 10.72 1.13 -6.28
N LEU A 64 10.90 2.44 -6.40
CA LEU A 64 11.95 3.03 -7.24
C LEU A 64 13.35 2.74 -6.67
N THR A 65 13.48 2.86 -5.34
CA THR A 65 14.70 2.50 -4.62
C THR A 65 15.06 1.02 -4.79
N LEU A 66 14.06 0.14 -4.79
CA LEU A 66 14.26 -1.29 -5.04
C LEU A 66 14.69 -1.54 -6.49
N ALA A 67 14.09 -0.86 -7.47
CA ALA A 67 14.51 -0.94 -8.87
C ALA A 67 15.98 -0.49 -9.06
N ASP A 68 16.39 0.60 -8.41
CA ASP A 68 17.79 1.03 -8.39
C ASP A 68 18.70 -0.01 -7.72
N LYS A 69 18.22 -0.64 -6.65
CA LYS A 69 18.96 -1.70 -5.96
C LYS A 69 19.23 -2.90 -6.88
N PHE A 70 18.28 -3.25 -7.75
CA PHE A 70 18.51 -4.32 -8.74
C PHE A 70 19.64 -3.97 -9.69
N VAL A 71 19.64 -2.78 -10.28
CA VAL A 71 20.67 -2.36 -11.24
C VAL A 71 22.03 -2.23 -10.55
N THR A 72 22.07 -1.68 -9.34
CA THR A 72 23.33 -1.51 -8.59
C THR A 72 23.92 -2.81 -8.07
N GLN A 73 23.11 -3.80 -7.70
CA GLN A 73 23.60 -5.09 -7.14
C GLN A 73 23.79 -6.17 -8.19
N LEU A 74 22.93 -6.25 -9.20
CA LEU A 74 23.00 -7.28 -10.24
C LEU A 74 23.76 -6.82 -11.50
N GLY A 75 24.01 -5.51 -11.62
CA GLY A 75 24.66 -4.89 -12.77
C GLY A 75 23.68 -4.23 -13.74
N ASP A 76 24.22 -3.48 -14.70
CA ASP A 76 23.48 -2.68 -15.68
C ASP A 76 23.27 -3.39 -17.03
N SER A 77 23.34 -4.73 -17.03
CA SER A 77 23.02 -5.52 -18.22
C SER A 77 21.60 -5.21 -18.70
N GLN A 78 21.39 -5.28 -20.02
CA GLN A 78 20.09 -4.99 -20.65
C GLN A 78 18.95 -5.77 -19.99
N GLU A 79 19.19 -7.03 -19.62
CA GLU A 79 18.21 -7.91 -18.98
C GLU A 79 17.81 -7.43 -17.58
N VAL A 80 18.78 -6.97 -16.76
CA VAL A 80 18.51 -6.40 -15.43
C VAL A 80 17.78 -5.07 -15.56
N VAL A 81 18.21 -4.22 -16.48
CA VAL A 81 17.56 -2.94 -16.73
C VAL A 81 16.12 -3.16 -17.18
N ASP A 82 15.86 -4.06 -18.12
CA ASP A 82 14.50 -4.34 -18.60
C ASP A 82 13.61 -4.94 -17.49
N ALA A 83 14.13 -5.82 -16.64
CA ALA A 83 13.40 -6.29 -15.47
C ALA A 83 13.10 -5.16 -14.47
N ALA A 84 14.06 -4.26 -14.23
CA ALA A 84 13.88 -3.10 -13.36
C ALA A 84 12.86 -2.10 -13.94
N LYS A 85 12.80 -1.92 -15.27
CA LYS A 85 11.74 -1.13 -15.92
C LYS A 85 10.36 -1.71 -15.68
N GLU A 86 10.20 -3.03 -15.73
CA GLU A 86 8.92 -3.68 -15.39
C GLU A 86 8.53 -3.40 -13.93
N LEU A 87 9.48 -3.37 -12.99
CA LEU A 87 9.19 -2.98 -11.60
C LEU A 87 8.80 -1.50 -11.45
N VAL A 88 9.49 -0.58 -12.14
CA VAL A 88 9.14 0.85 -12.09
C VAL A 88 7.75 1.08 -12.66
N ALA A 89 7.44 0.44 -13.78
CA ALA A 89 6.15 0.53 -14.47
C ALA A 89 5.02 -0.25 -13.77
N ALA A 90 5.34 -1.15 -12.84
CA ALA A 90 4.34 -1.93 -12.13
C ALA A 90 3.37 -1.02 -11.37
N GLU A 91 2.10 -1.37 -11.42
CA GLU A 91 1.09 -0.75 -10.58
C GLU A 91 1.38 -1.03 -9.10
N GLN A 92 1.19 -0.02 -8.25
CA GLN A 92 1.11 -0.25 -6.82
C GLN A 92 -0.34 -0.59 -6.49
N ASN A 93 -0.57 -1.78 -5.95
CA ASN A 93 -1.90 -2.25 -5.59
C ASN A 93 -2.51 -1.29 -4.56
N PHE A 94 -3.69 -0.73 -4.80
CA PHE A 94 -4.44 -0.01 -3.78
C PHE A 94 -5.90 -0.44 -3.79
N ASN A 95 -6.59 -0.27 -2.67
CA ASN A 95 -8.01 -0.63 -2.59
C ASN A 95 -8.87 0.54 -3.13
N PRO A 96 -9.47 0.43 -4.33
CA PRO A 96 -10.30 1.50 -4.92
C PRO A 96 -11.56 1.80 -4.11
N PHE A 97 -11.95 0.91 -3.18
CA PHE A 97 -13.07 1.13 -2.25
C PHE A 97 -12.68 1.97 -1.01
N ALA A 98 -11.38 2.10 -0.72
CA ALA A 98 -10.87 2.85 0.44
C ALA A 98 -10.19 4.17 0.03
N VAL A 99 -9.48 4.17 -1.11
CA VAL A 99 -8.87 5.35 -1.71
C VAL A 99 -9.15 5.33 -3.21
N SER A 100 -9.56 6.44 -3.80
CA SER A 100 -10.00 6.49 -5.20
C SER A 100 -8.87 6.85 -6.18
N VAL A 101 -7.66 7.05 -5.67
CA VAL A 101 -6.50 7.50 -6.43
C VAL A 101 -5.24 6.80 -5.94
N PRO A 102 -4.27 6.53 -6.82
CA PRO A 102 -2.99 5.93 -6.45
C PRO A 102 -2.11 6.95 -5.71
N ASN A 103 -1.10 6.44 -5.01
CA ASN A 103 -0.06 7.25 -4.39
C ASN A 103 1.24 7.08 -5.18
N ILE A 104 1.90 8.19 -5.54
CA ILE A 104 3.03 8.21 -6.47
C ILE A 104 4.25 8.87 -5.79
N CYS A 105 5.44 8.40 -6.12
CA CYS A 105 6.68 8.99 -5.60
C CYS A 105 6.91 10.40 -6.17
N GLY A 106 7.05 11.36 -5.26
CA GLY A 106 7.37 12.77 -5.56
C GLY A 106 8.84 13.12 -5.33
N ASP A 107 9.72 12.16 -5.02
CA ASP A 107 11.15 12.41 -4.87
C ASP A 107 11.83 12.52 -6.25
N ALA A 108 12.34 13.71 -6.58
CA ALA A 108 12.99 13.98 -7.87
C ALA A 108 14.36 13.29 -8.01
N SER A 109 14.94 12.80 -6.92
CA SER A 109 16.19 12.03 -6.96
C SER A 109 16.00 10.56 -7.33
N LEU A 110 14.74 10.10 -7.43
CA LEU A 110 14.39 8.70 -7.72
C LEU A 110 13.61 8.56 -9.05
N PRO A 111 13.84 7.47 -9.82
CA PRO A 111 14.94 6.53 -9.66
C PRO A 111 16.30 7.20 -9.88
N ALA A 112 17.31 6.76 -9.13
CA ALA A 112 18.69 7.25 -9.25
C ALA A 112 19.38 6.71 -10.51
N THR A 113 18.95 5.54 -11.00
CA THR A 113 19.45 4.93 -12.23
C THR A 113 18.87 5.65 -13.45
N GLU A 114 19.73 6.30 -14.24
CA GLU A 114 19.33 7.09 -15.40
C GLU A 114 18.46 6.30 -16.41
N ALA A 115 18.80 5.03 -16.64
CA ALA A 115 18.05 4.16 -17.57
C ALA A 115 16.61 3.82 -17.12
N LEU A 116 16.26 4.13 -15.87
CA LEU A 116 14.93 3.92 -15.29
C LEU A 116 14.12 5.23 -15.20
N ARG A 117 14.74 6.39 -15.43
CA ARG A 117 14.06 7.69 -15.35
C ARG A 117 13.10 7.87 -16.53
N GLY A 118 12.03 8.63 -16.31
CA GLY A 118 11.02 8.89 -17.34
C GLY A 118 10.00 7.77 -17.55
N ILE A 119 10.09 6.68 -16.77
CA ILE A 119 9.12 5.58 -16.78
C ILE A 119 8.04 5.87 -15.74
N VAL A 120 6.78 5.72 -16.15
CA VAL A 120 5.62 5.97 -15.29
C VAL A 120 4.86 4.68 -15.00
N PRO A 121 4.28 4.53 -13.80
CA PRO A 121 3.60 3.30 -13.40
C PRO A 121 2.21 3.18 -14.02
N LEU A 122 1.77 1.94 -14.18
CA LEU A 122 0.36 1.63 -14.37
C LEU A 122 -0.48 2.07 -13.17
N VAL A 123 -1.77 2.28 -13.41
CA VAL A 123 -2.77 2.62 -12.39
C VAL A 123 -4.06 1.82 -12.61
N ASP A 124 -4.79 1.56 -11.52
CA ASP A 124 -6.04 0.80 -11.56
C ASP A 124 -6.98 1.39 -12.63
N PRO A 125 -7.51 0.58 -13.56
CA PRO A 125 -8.48 1.02 -14.57
C PRO A 125 -9.72 1.75 -14.02
N ALA A 126 -10.04 1.59 -12.73
CA ALA A 126 -11.10 2.31 -12.05
C ALA A 126 -10.74 3.78 -11.72
N VAL A 127 -9.46 4.16 -11.80
CA VAL A 127 -9.01 5.55 -11.60
C VAL A 127 -9.46 6.39 -12.78
N THR A 128 -10.07 7.54 -12.50
CA THR A 128 -10.42 8.50 -13.55
C THR A 128 -9.14 8.95 -14.28
N GLY A 129 -9.08 8.73 -15.59
CA GLY A 129 -7.90 9.02 -16.40
C GLY A 129 -6.91 7.87 -16.57
N ALA A 130 -7.22 6.67 -16.04
CA ALA A 130 -6.35 5.49 -16.13
C ALA A 130 -5.99 5.08 -17.56
N ASP A 131 -6.89 5.25 -18.54
CA ASP A 131 -6.59 4.91 -19.94
C ASP A 131 -5.40 5.73 -20.48
N THR A 132 -5.34 7.01 -20.14
CA THR A 132 -4.23 7.90 -20.52
C THR A 132 -2.95 7.45 -19.84
N GLU A 133 -2.99 7.20 -18.53
CA GLU A 133 -1.80 6.84 -17.78
C GLU A 133 -1.27 5.45 -18.14
N ASN A 134 -2.15 4.48 -18.36
CA ASN A 134 -1.76 3.14 -18.76
C ASN A 134 -1.17 3.12 -20.19
N ALA A 135 -1.63 4.02 -21.07
CA ALA A 135 -0.99 4.25 -22.37
C ALA A 135 0.37 4.95 -22.24
N ASN A 136 0.49 5.90 -21.31
CA ASN A 136 1.76 6.57 -20.99
C ASN A 136 2.77 5.57 -20.43
N SER A 137 2.35 4.69 -19.49
CA SER A 137 3.19 3.65 -18.91
C SER A 137 3.73 2.70 -19.98
N ALA A 138 2.85 2.18 -20.86
CA ALA A 138 3.25 1.32 -21.98
C ALA A 138 4.25 2.02 -22.92
N THR A 139 4.04 3.31 -23.21
CA THR A 139 4.95 4.11 -24.03
C THR A 139 6.31 4.27 -23.33
N SER A 140 6.29 4.71 -22.07
CA SER A 140 7.47 5.05 -21.28
C SER A 140 8.44 3.89 -21.06
N LYS A 141 7.93 2.65 -21.00
CA LYS A 141 8.78 1.44 -20.93
C LYS A 141 9.69 1.27 -22.14
N THR A 142 9.24 1.70 -23.31
CA THR A 142 9.98 1.59 -24.58
C THR A 142 10.69 2.88 -24.96
N THR A 143 10.06 4.02 -24.68
CA THR A 143 10.57 5.37 -24.94
C THR A 143 10.32 6.21 -23.71
N PRO A 144 11.26 6.25 -22.75
CA PRO A 144 11.09 7.03 -21.52
C PRO A 144 10.85 8.51 -21.80
N PHE A 145 10.02 9.14 -20.99
CA PHE A 145 9.77 10.57 -21.08
C PHE A 145 10.96 11.38 -20.55
N ASP A 146 11.06 12.65 -20.96
CA ASP A 146 12.03 13.54 -20.33
C ASP A 146 11.65 13.75 -18.85
N ALA A 147 12.56 13.33 -17.98
CA ALA A 147 12.41 13.45 -16.54
C ALA A 147 13.47 14.39 -15.95
N THR A 148 14.17 15.20 -16.73
CA THR A 148 15.28 16.03 -16.23
C THR A 148 14.82 16.92 -15.07
N GLY A 149 15.30 16.63 -13.86
CA GLY A 149 14.91 17.33 -12.63
C GLY A 149 13.50 17.03 -12.10
N LEU A 150 12.76 16.10 -12.71
CA LEU A 150 11.39 15.74 -12.35
C LEU A 150 11.33 14.42 -11.57
N SER A 151 10.45 14.36 -10.58
CA SER A 151 9.96 13.12 -9.97
C SER A 151 9.02 12.35 -10.89
N VAL A 152 8.76 11.08 -10.59
CA VAL A 152 7.78 10.27 -11.34
C VAL A 152 6.39 10.93 -11.32
N ALA A 153 5.97 11.49 -10.19
CA ALA A 153 4.74 12.27 -10.09
C ALA A 153 4.71 13.45 -11.07
N GLU A 154 5.79 14.24 -11.15
CA GLU A 154 5.86 15.39 -12.05
C GLU A 154 5.91 14.96 -13.53
N VAL A 155 6.54 13.82 -13.84
CA VAL A 155 6.49 13.24 -15.20
C VAL A 155 5.06 12.85 -15.57
N MET A 156 4.32 12.16 -14.68
CA MET A 156 2.91 11.81 -14.93
C MET A 156 2.05 13.06 -15.17
N GLN A 157 2.25 14.12 -14.38
CA GLN A 157 1.58 15.41 -14.56
C GLN A 157 1.91 16.04 -15.91
N ALA A 158 3.18 16.03 -16.31
CA ALA A 158 3.61 16.53 -17.61
C ALA A 158 3.00 15.75 -18.78
N GLN A 159 2.69 14.46 -18.58
CA GLN A 159 1.99 13.61 -19.55
C GLN A 159 0.45 13.64 -19.41
N GLY A 160 -0.09 14.57 -18.62
CA GLY A 160 -1.52 14.85 -18.56
C GLY A 160 -2.31 14.01 -17.56
N PHE A 161 -1.65 13.24 -16.68
CA PHE A 161 -2.31 12.52 -15.59
C PHE A 161 -1.96 13.16 -14.25
N SER A 162 -2.98 13.54 -13.47
CA SER A 162 -2.80 14.21 -12.16
C SER A 162 -3.74 13.68 -11.07
N ASN A 163 -4.48 12.61 -11.37
CA ASN A 163 -5.46 12.04 -10.46
C ASN A 163 -4.80 11.05 -9.48
N PHE A 164 -3.88 11.55 -8.66
CA PHE A 164 -3.08 10.80 -7.69
C PHE A 164 -2.69 11.65 -6.48
N THR A 165 -2.23 11.01 -5.40
CA THR A 165 -1.52 11.67 -4.30
C THR A 165 -0.02 11.46 -4.43
N THR A 166 0.78 12.32 -3.79
CA THR A 166 2.24 12.23 -3.80
C THR A 166 2.78 11.84 -2.43
N ALA A 167 3.78 10.95 -2.39
CA ALA A 167 4.58 10.65 -1.21
C ALA A 167 6.08 10.83 -1.47
N GLY A 168 6.85 11.13 -0.43
CA GLY A 168 8.26 11.56 -0.55
C GLY A 168 8.39 13.08 -0.63
N ALA A 169 9.58 13.60 -0.36
CA ALA A 169 9.83 15.04 -0.41
C ALA A 169 9.82 15.49 -1.87
N ALA A 170 8.83 16.31 -2.24
CA ALA A 170 8.84 17.04 -3.51
C ALA A 170 10.10 17.91 -3.56
N GLY A 171 11.11 17.47 -4.32
CA GLY A 171 12.27 18.28 -4.66
C GLY A 171 11.77 19.43 -5.51
N GLY A 172 11.61 20.61 -4.92
CA GLY A 172 10.82 21.68 -5.53
C GLY A 172 11.30 22.13 -6.91
N ALA A 173 10.37 22.31 -7.84
CA ALA A 173 9.96 23.64 -8.30
C ALA A 173 8.72 23.59 -9.20
N ALA A 174 7.59 24.08 -8.67
CA ALA A 174 6.75 25.16 -9.24
C ALA A 174 5.31 25.02 -8.72
N ALA A 175 4.90 25.99 -7.90
CA ALA A 175 3.50 26.25 -7.66
C ALA A 175 2.80 26.59 -9.00
N GLY A 176 2.19 25.60 -9.62
CA GLY A 176 1.20 25.74 -10.68
C GLY A 176 -0.15 25.27 -10.16
N GLY A 177 -0.79 26.09 -9.35
CA GLY A 177 -2.07 25.77 -8.74
C GLY A 177 -3.16 25.59 -9.78
N ASN A 178 -3.67 24.36 -9.90
CA ASN A 178 -5.06 24.11 -10.27
C ASN A 178 -5.62 23.08 -9.29
N ALA A 179 -5.87 23.54 -8.05
CA ALA A 179 -6.84 22.91 -7.18
C ALA A 179 -8.22 23.04 -7.85
N ASN A 180 -8.54 22.16 -8.80
CA ASN A 180 -9.92 21.95 -9.18
C ASN A 180 -10.55 21.10 -8.09
N ALA A 181 -10.92 21.76 -7.00
CA ALA A 181 -11.93 21.27 -6.08
C ALA A 181 -13.21 21.09 -6.91
N GLY A 182 -13.44 19.87 -7.38
CA GLY A 182 -14.65 19.48 -8.09
C GLY A 182 -15.84 19.67 -7.16
N ASN A 183 -16.50 20.82 -7.29
CA ASN A 183 -17.81 21.08 -6.73
C ASN A 183 -18.79 20.02 -7.23
N ASN A 184 -19.25 19.16 -6.32
CA ASN A 184 -20.40 18.30 -6.51
C ASN A 184 -21.66 19.18 -6.60
N ASN A 185 -21.94 19.71 -7.80
CA ASN A 185 -23.26 20.25 -8.13
C ASN A 185 -24.21 19.09 -8.41
N ASN A 186 -24.86 18.65 -7.35
CA ASN A 186 -25.99 17.73 -7.40
C ASN A 186 -27.20 18.49 -7.96
N ASN A 187 -27.33 18.54 -9.29
CA ASN A 187 -28.53 19.01 -9.96
C ASN A 187 -29.54 17.86 -9.96
N ASN A 188 -30.50 17.89 -9.04
CA ASN A 188 -31.77 17.25 -9.31
C ASN A 188 -32.97 18.00 -8.69
N ASN A 189 -33.89 18.26 -9.59
CA ASN A 189 -35.32 18.46 -9.47
C ASN A 189 -35.91 19.82 -9.05
N GLN A 190 -36.55 20.37 -10.07
CA GLN A 190 -37.57 21.39 -10.05
C GLN A 190 -38.67 21.03 -9.03
N ASN A 191 -38.99 21.95 -8.14
CA ASN A 191 -40.39 22.15 -7.79
C ASN A 191 -40.66 23.62 -7.52
N GLN A 192 -41.59 24.14 -8.30
CA GLN A 192 -42.15 25.47 -8.17
C GLN A 192 -42.98 25.49 -6.89
N ASN A 193 -42.72 26.44 -5.99
CA ASN A 193 -43.85 27.09 -5.34
C ASN A 193 -43.50 28.53 -4.96
N GLN A 194 -44.24 29.44 -5.58
CA GLN A 194 -44.25 30.87 -5.30
C GLN A 194 -45.14 31.08 -4.09
N ASN A 195 -44.66 31.78 -3.05
CA ASN A 195 -45.44 32.84 -2.41
C ASN A 195 -44.60 33.66 -1.40
N ASN A 196 -44.17 34.82 -1.90
CA ASN A 196 -44.31 36.17 -1.34
C ASN A 196 -44.24 36.41 0.19
N GLY A 197 -43.34 37.31 0.62
CA GLY A 197 -43.44 37.90 1.96
C GLY A 197 -42.22 38.68 2.49
N ASN A 198 -42.01 39.88 1.95
CA ASN A 198 -41.44 41.08 2.60
C ASN A 198 -39.91 41.25 2.80
N ALA A 199 -39.38 42.08 1.90
CA ALA A 199 -38.38 43.16 2.05
C ALA A 199 -37.70 43.39 3.42
N ASN A 200 -36.37 43.45 3.39
CA ASN A 200 -35.68 44.72 3.66
C ASN A 200 -34.34 44.80 2.94
N ASN A 201 -34.18 45.90 2.21
CA ASN A 201 -33.07 46.22 1.33
C ASN A 201 -32.20 47.24 2.07
N ASN A 202 -30.88 47.03 2.12
CA ASN A 202 -29.95 48.16 2.19
C ASN A 202 -28.58 47.76 1.63
N ASN A 203 -28.40 48.11 0.36
CA ASN A 203 -27.11 48.26 -0.29
C ASN A 203 -26.30 49.35 0.41
N ASN A 204 -25.01 49.11 0.61
CA ASN A 204 -24.04 50.14 0.24
C ASN A 204 -22.75 49.49 -0.28
N GLN A 205 -22.46 49.77 -1.55
CA GLN A 205 -21.24 49.44 -2.25
C GLN A 205 -20.15 50.42 -1.81
N ASN A 206 -18.90 49.95 -1.67
CA ASN A 206 -17.80 50.71 -2.24
C ASN A 206 -16.57 49.83 -2.49
N ASN A 207 -16.26 49.66 -3.78
CA ASN A 207 -14.96 49.29 -4.29
C ASN A 207 -13.99 50.45 -4.04
N ASN A 208 -12.76 50.16 -3.62
CA ASN A 208 -11.62 50.88 -4.20
C ASN A 208 -10.33 50.09 -4.07
N ASN A 209 -9.80 49.73 -5.23
CA ASN A 209 -8.42 49.35 -5.46
C ASN A 209 -7.52 50.55 -5.11
N ASN A 210 -6.40 50.30 -4.43
CA ASN A 210 -5.23 51.14 -4.61
C ASN A 210 -3.96 50.30 -4.50
N ALA A 211 -3.28 50.16 -5.63
CA ALA A 211 -1.89 49.72 -5.70
C ALA A 211 -1.01 50.82 -5.11
N ASN A 212 0.01 50.45 -4.32
CA ASN A 212 1.19 51.29 -4.23
C ASN A 212 2.47 50.43 -4.14
N ALA A 213 3.44 50.89 -4.91
CA ALA A 213 4.70 50.25 -5.24
C ALA A 213 5.73 50.34 -4.10
N GLY A 214 6.84 49.63 -4.31
CA GLY A 214 7.85 49.28 -3.32
C GLY A 214 8.62 50.43 -2.68
N ASN A 215 9.38 50.06 -1.65
CA ASN A 215 10.69 50.63 -1.45
C ASN A 215 11.59 49.61 -0.73
N ASP A 216 12.71 49.29 -1.38
CA ASP A 216 13.84 48.62 -0.79
C ASP A 216 14.48 49.52 0.27
N ASN A 217 14.93 48.96 1.39
CA ASN A 217 16.24 49.37 1.92
C ASN A 217 16.84 48.29 2.81
N ALA A 218 17.98 47.78 2.37
CA ALA A 218 18.91 47.01 3.16
C ALA A 218 19.57 47.90 4.23
N ASN A 219 19.86 47.33 5.41
CA ASN A 219 21.09 47.69 6.09
C ASN A 219 21.60 46.52 6.95
N ALA A 220 22.86 46.18 6.73
CA ALA A 220 23.64 45.19 7.44
C ALA A 220 24.72 45.91 8.27
N ASN A 221 24.94 45.49 9.52
CA ASN A 221 26.24 45.34 10.18
C ASN A 221 26.01 44.87 11.63
N THR A 222 26.52 43.70 12.07
CA THR A 222 27.86 43.41 12.66
C THR A 222 28.24 44.37 13.81
N GLY A 223 28.76 43.96 14.97
CA GLY A 223 29.16 42.67 15.54
C GLY A 223 29.96 42.93 16.84
N ASN A 224 30.02 41.92 17.74
CA ASN A 224 31.03 41.64 18.79
C ASN A 224 31.19 42.63 19.99
N ASP A 225 31.55 42.23 21.23
CA ASP A 225 32.27 41.04 21.72
C ASP A 225 32.09 40.81 23.25
N ALA A 226 32.16 39.52 23.64
CA ALA A 226 32.77 38.84 24.82
C ALA A 226 32.85 39.57 26.21
N ALA A 227 32.24 39.05 27.30
CA ALA A 227 32.59 37.89 28.16
C ALA A 227 33.55 38.22 29.33
N ASP A 228 33.11 38.01 30.58
CA ASP A 228 33.91 37.44 31.70
C ASP A 228 33.00 37.01 32.88
N CYS A 229 33.55 36.21 33.79
CA CYS A 229 32.95 35.04 34.46
C CYS A 229 32.58 35.23 35.96
N GLY A 230 31.82 34.26 36.51
CA GLY A 230 32.16 33.67 37.82
C GLY A 230 31.25 33.86 39.04
N ASN A 231 30.35 32.89 39.27
CA ASN A 231 29.97 32.21 40.53
C ASN A 231 29.64 33.00 41.83
N THR A 232 28.43 32.78 42.38
CA THR A 232 28.18 32.22 43.74
C THR A 232 26.67 32.04 43.96
N GLY A 233 26.27 30.86 44.43
CA GLY A 233 24.87 30.53 44.67
C GLY A 233 24.28 31.15 45.94
N ASN A 234 22.97 31.29 45.98
CA ASN A 234 22.17 30.97 47.16
C ASN A 234 20.69 30.81 46.78
N ALA A 235 20.07 29.74 47.28
CA ALA A 235 18.63 29.53 47.20
C ALA A 235 17.92 30.45 48.21
N ASN A 236 16.82 31.10 47.81
CA ASN A 236 15.64 31.14 48.67
C ASN A 236 14.34 31.48 47.92
N THR A 237 13.30 30.92 48.49
CA THR A 237 11.86 30.87 48.18
C THR A 237 11.14 32.19 47.95
N GLY A 238 10.12 32.13 47.08
CA GLY A 238 8.82 32.75 47.33
C GLY A 238 8.50 33.98 46.47
N ASN A 239 7.59 33.84 45.51
CA ASN A 239 6.37 34.64 45.55
C ASN A 239 5.22 34.03 44.75
N ASN A 240 4.06 34.09 45.40
CA ASN A 240 2.75 33.67 44.92
C ASN A 240 2.26 34.60 43.80
N ASN A 241 1.50 34.07 42.85
CA ASN A 241 0.43 34.86 42.27
C ASN A 241 -0.88 34.07 42.24
N ASN A 242 -1.80 34.57 43.06
CA ASN A 242 -3.17 34.10 43.20
C ASN A 242 -3.96 34.53 41.95
N ASN A 243 -4.76 33.61 41.39
CA ASN A 243 -6.04 34.00 40.83
C ASN A 243 -7.10 33.06 41.37
N ALA A 244 -7.80 33.55 42.39
CA ALA A 244 -8.97 32.93 42.96
C ALA A 244 -10.15 33.14 42.01
N ASN A 245 -10.80 32.05 41.58
CA ASN A 245 -12.23 32.13 41.32
C ASN A 245 -12.95 31.07 42.14
N THR A 246 -13.95 31.58 42.85
CA THR A 246 -14.72 31.01 43.94
C THR A 246 -15.69 29.91 43.48
N GLY A 247 -15.61 28.77 44.16
CA GLY A 247 -16.73 28.05 44.78
C GLY A 247 -17.93 27.63 43.93
N ASN A 248 -18.11 26.32 43.77
CA ASN A 248 -19.33 25.70 44.29
C ASN A 248 -19.07 24.25 44.72
N ASN A 249 -19.26 23.99 46.01
CA ASN A 249 -19.21 22.68 46.63
C ASN A 249 -20.55 21.98 46.41
N ASN A 250 -20.55 20.72 45.96
CA ASN A 250 -21.52 19.76 46.46
C ASN A 250 -20.91 18.36 46.48
N ALA A 251 -20.38 17.99 47.63
CA ALA A 251 -20.09 16.60 47.97
C ALA A 251 -21.41 15.89 48.30
N ASN A 252 -21.67 14.75 47.69
CA ASN A 252 -22.51 13.73 48.32
C ASN A 252 -21.82 12.38 48.24
N THR A 253 -21.52 11.86 49.41
CA THR A 253 -20.86 10.59 49.71
C THR A 253 -21.85 9.43 49.72
N GLY A 254 -21.47 8.32 49.07
CA GLY A 254 -21.66 6.95 49.56
C GLY A 254 -23.07 6.35 49.53
N ASN A 255 -23.23 5.28 48.74
CA ASN A 255 -23.78 4.02 49.26
C ASN A 255 -23.30 2.83 48.42
N ALA A 256 -22.59 1.91 49.07
CA ALA A 256 -22.25 0.60 48.55
C ALA A 256 -23.06 -0.44 49.33
N SER A 257 -23.82 -1.31 48.65
CA SER A 257 -24.06 -2.71 49.03
C SER A 257 -24.97 -3.44 48.02
N ASN A 258 -24.39 -4.47 47.41
CA ASN A 258 -24.93 -5.75 46.93
C ASN A 258 -26.46 -5.94 46.83
N ASN A 259 -26.93 -6.31 45.64
CA ASN A 259 -27.67 -7.57 45.48
C ASN A 259 -27.51 -8.15 44.06
N THR A 260 -27.56 -9.47 44.00
CA THR A 260 -27.18 -10.41 42.97
C THR A 260 -28.21 -10.59 41.84
N GLY A 261 -27.71 -11.00 40.67
CA GLY A 261 -28.42 -11.89 39.75
C GLY A 261 -29.38 -11.27 38.75
N ASN A 262 -28.85 -10.83 37.61
CA ASN A 262 -29.60 -10.91 36.35
C ASN A 262 -28.63 -11.17 35.19
N ALA A 263 -28.55 -12.42 34.76
CA ALA A 263 -27.95 -12.78 33.49
C ALA A 263 -28.93 -12.35 32.39
N ASN A 264 -28.65 -11.21 31.76
CA ASN A 264 -29.22 -10.91 30.46
C ASN A 264 -28.21 -10.18 29.59
N THR A 265 -28.10 -10.70 28.38
CA THR A 265 -27.24 -10.32 27.26
C THR A 265 -27.44 -8.85 26.86
N GLY A 266 -26.35 -8.08 26.80
CA GLY A 266 -26.21 -6.85 26.01
C GLY A 266 -24.81 -6.90 25.38
N ASN A 267 -24.59 -6.82 24.06
CA ASN A 267 -25.07 -5.90 23.04
C ASN A 267 -24.72 -4.42 23.32
N ALA A 268 -23.49 -4.05 22.96
CA ALA A 268 -23.01 -2.80 22.34
C ALA A 268 -21.47 -2.93 22.20
N ASN A 269 -20.82 -2.78 21.05
CA ASN A 269 -20.88 -1.61 20.17
C ASN A 269 -20.85 -1.97 18.68
N ASN A 270 -21.74 -1.26 17.99
CA ASN A 270 -21.91 -1.15 16.56
C ASN A 270 -20.86 -0.19 16.00
N GLY A 271 -20.06 -0.65 15.03
CA GLY A 271 -19.07 0.14 14.29
C GLY A 271 -19.11 -0.21 12.81
N ASN A 272 -20.09 0.40 12.13
CA ASN A 272 -20.21 0.63 10.68
C ASN A 272 -19.95 -0.54 9.71
N ALA A 273 -21.02 -1.25 9.37
CA ALA A 273 -21.13 -2.04 8.15
C ALA A 273 -21.49 -1.16 6.94
N GLY A 274 -20.83 -1.43 5.80
CA GLY A 274 -21.23 -1.01 4.46
C GLY A 274 -20.02 -0.79 3.54
N GLY A 275 -19.70 -1.61 2.55
CA GLY A 275 -20.30 -2.87 2.11
C GLY A 275 -19.43 -3.44 0.99
N ALA A 276 -18.94 -4.67 1.18
CA ALA A 276 -18.43 -5.52 0.11
C ALA A 276 -19.27 -6.79 0.14
N ALA A 277 -20.19 -6.92 -0.81
CA ALA A 277 -20.96 -8.13 -1.02
C ALA A 277 -20.73 -8.64 -2.43
N GLY A 278 -20.22 -9.87 -2.47
CA GLY A 278 -19.98 -10.70 -3.64
C GLY A 278 -18.80 -11.63 -3.34
N GLY A 279 -18.67 -12.19 -2.14
CA GLY A 279 -19.40 -13.38 -1.70
C GLY A 279 -18.42 -14.58 -1.73
N ALA A 280 -17.80 -14.92 -0.60
CA ALA A 280 -18.29 -16.07 0.14
C ALA A 280 -18.36 -15.79 1.65
N THR A 281 -19.57 -15.70 2.17
CA THR A 281 -19.91 -16.02 3.57
C THR A 281 -19.85 -17.54 3.80
N GLY A 282 -18.86 -18.22 3.22
CA GLY A 282 -18.63 -19.64 3.36
C GLY A 282 -17.42 -19.87 4.25
N ALA A 283 -17.44 -20.96 5.03
CA ALA A 283 -16.23 -21.45 5.68
C ALA A 283 -15.14 -21.71 4.64
N ALA A 284 -13.86 -21.68 5.07
CA ALA A 284 -12.77 -22.11 4.21
C ALA A 284 -13.04 -23.53 3.70
N ASP A 285 -13.03 -23.65 2.36
CA ASP A 285 -13.18 -24.92 1.67
C ASP A 285 -11.90 -25.14 0.87
N PHE A 286 -11.07 -26.07 1.36
CA PHE A 286 -9.80 -26.43 0.73
C PHE A 286 -9.97 -27.37 -0.48
N GLY A 287 -11.22 -27.63 -0.87
CA GLY A 287 -11.60 -28.44 -2.02
C GLY A 287 -11.15 -29.89 -1.85
N LYS A 288 -10.36 -30.38 -2.80
CA LYS A 288 -9.89 -31.78 -2.85
C LYS A 288 -8.73 -32.07 -1.91
N CYS A 289 -8.13 -31.05 -1.29
CA CYS A 289 -6.89 -31.18 -0.54
C CYS A 289 -7.09 -31.02 0.97
N THR A 290 -6.23 -31.69 1.74
CA THR A 290 -6.02 -31.44 3.16
C THR A 290 -4.71 -30.65 3.33
N PRO A 291 -4.71 -29.33 3.46
CA PRO A 291 -3.50 -28.48 3.36
C PRO A 291 -2.59 -28.53 4.60
N THR A 292 -2.34 -29.70 5.16
CA THR A 292 -1.53 -29.89 6.36
C THR A 292 -0.08 -30.24 6.02
N MET A 293 0.81 -30.02 6.98
CA MET A 293 2.20 -30.46 6.92
C MET A 293 2.58 -31.28 8.15
N ASP A 294 3.62 -32.08 8.02
CA ASP A 294 4.25 -32.75 9.14
C ASP A 294 5.73 -32.37 9.26
N PHE A 295 6.29 -32.66 10.43
CA PHE A 295 7.72 -32.55 10.70
C PHE A 295 8.25 -33.91 11.15
N GLN A 296 9.33 -34.37 10.54
CA GLN A 296 9.99 -35.63 10.92
C GLN A 296 11.50 -35.45 10.96
N LEU A 297 12.11 -36.07 11.99
CA LEU A 297 13.56 -36.23 12.10
C LEU A 297 14.02 -37.42 11.26
N GLY A 298 15.18 -37.29 10.59
CA GLY A 298 15.81 -38.40 9.87
C GLY A 298 15.01 -38.93 8.68
N ARG A 299 14.22 -38.07 8.03
CA ARG A 299 13.43 -38.47 6.86
C ARG A 299 14.35 -38.89 5.69
N GLY A 300 14.03 -40.02 5.07
CA GLY A 300 14.81 -40.58 3.97
C GLY A 300 16.24 -40.94 4.38
N ASN A 301 17.23 -40.37 3.69
CA ASN A 301 18.65 -40.60 3.96
C ASN A 301 19.30 -39.49 4.81
N ARG A 302 18.50 -38.65 5.48
CA ARG A 302 19.00 -37.54 6.33
C ARG A 302 19.42 -38.04 7.72
N LYS A 303 20.21 -37.24 8.43
CA LYS A 303 20.69 -37.57 9.78
C LYS A 303 19.51 -37.72 10.74
N ALA A 304 19.60 -38.63 11.72
CA ALA A 304 18.54 -38.86 12.70
C ALA A 304 18.15 -37.64 13.54
N THR A 305 18.99 -36.60 13.59
CA THR A 305 18.74 -35.33 14.30
C THR A 305 18.30 -34.21 13.36
N GLU A 306 18.22 -34.46 12.06
CA GLU A 306 17.89 -33.45 11.05
C GLU A 306 16.39 -33.50 10.74
N GLY A 307 15.71 -32.42 11.10
CA GLY A 307 14.26 -32.28 10.98
C GLY A 307 13.82 -31.62 9.69
N THR A 308 12.76 -32.16 9.10
CA THR A 308 12.29 -31.74 7.78
C THR A 308 10.77 -31.69 7.73
N PHE A 309 10.26 -30.80 6.90
CA PHE A 309 8.84 -30.57 6.65
C PHE A 309 8.42 -31.20 5.32
N LEU A 310 7.19 -31.71 5.25
CA LEU A 310 6.58 -32.16 3.99
C LEU A 310 5.05 -31.98 4.06
N PRO A 311 4.36 -31.68 2.94
CA PRO A 311 2.91 -31.74 2.92
C PRO A 311 2.45 -33.17 3.20
N THR A 312 1.38 -33.34 3.96
CA THR A 312 0.84 -34.69 4.22
C THR A 312 -0.18 -35.13 3.18
N ASP A 313 -0.82 -34.17 2.49
CA ASP A 313 -1.76 -34.47 1.43
C ASP A 313 -1.04 -34.99 0.18
N PRO A 314 -1.41 -36.18 -0.35
CA PRO A 314 -0.72 -36.78 -1.48
C PRO A 314 -0.79 -35.96 -2.77
N LEU A 315 -1.89 -35.25 -3.01
CA LEU A 315 -2.06 -34.42 -4.19
C LEU A 315 -1.16 -33.19 -4.11
N VAL A 316 -1.08 -32.57 -2.93
CA VAL A 316 -0.18 -31.44 -2.69
C VAL A 316 1.29 -31.88 -2.71
N ALA A 317 1.62 -33.05 -2.17
CA ALA A 317 2.97 -33.57 -2.04
C ALA A 317 3.58 -34.07 -3.36
N GLN A 318 2.80 -34.23 -4.43
CA GLN A 318 3.27 -34.85 -5.67
C GLN A 318 4.46 -34.09 -6.30
N GLY A 319 5.64 -34.71 -6.29
CA GLY A 319 6.87 -34.07 -6.81
C GLY A 319 7.49 -33.04 -5.86
N GLN A 320 6.96 -32.88 -4.65
CA GLN A 320 7.60 -32.14 -3.56
C GLN A 320 8.58 -33.06 -2.83
N GLN A 321 9.79 -32.56 -2.57
CA GLN A 321 10.74 -33.19 -1.65
C GLN A 321 10.65 -32.55 -0.27
N ASP A 322 11.15 -33.25 0.74
CA ASP A 322 11.18 -32.77 2.11
C ASP A 322 12.14 -31.59 2.28
N ALA A 323 11.75 -30.59 3.07
CA ALA A 323 12.47 -29.32 3.19
C ALA A 323 12.90 -29.01 4.63
N LEU A 324 14.08 -28.41 4.79
CA LEU A 324 14.55 -27.90 6.08
C LEU A 324 13.87 -26.58 6.48
N ASN A 325 13.40 -25.82 5.50
CA ASN A 325 12.72 -24.54 5.71
C ASN A 325 11.20 -24.76 5.54
N PRO A 326 10.39 -24.54 6.59
CA PRO A 326 8.95 -24.74 6.50
C PRO A 326 8.28 -23.82 5.48
N ASN A 327 8.85 -22.65 5.17
CA ASN A 327 8.29 -21.72 4.19
C ASN A 327 8.27 -22.30 2.76
N ILE A 328 9.15 -23.25 2.44
CA ILE A 328 9.10 -23.96 1.15
C ILE A 328 7.82 -24.81 1.08
N ILE A 329 7.44 -25.43 2.20
CA ILE A 329 6.28 -26.29 2.31
C ILE A 329 4.97 -25.47 2.37
N THR A 330 4.94 -24.37 3.13
CA THR A 330 3.76 -23.49 3.16
C THR A 330 3.47 -22.89 1.78
N ASN A 331 4.51 -22.44 1.05
CA ASN A 331 4.39 -21.96 -0.33
C ASN A 331 3.78 -23.04 -1.22
N ARG A 332 4.36 -24.24 -1.19
CA ARG A 332 3.87 -25.37 -1.95
C ARG A 332 2.39 -25.65 -1.66
N ILE A 333 2.00 -25.71 -0.40
CA ILE A 333 0.61 -26.00 -0.02
C ILE A 333 -0.33 -24.93 -0.56
N CYS A 334 -0.06 -23.64 -0.32
CA CYS A 334 -0.95 -22.58 -0.80
C CYS A 334 -1.01 -22.48 -2.33
N ASP A 335 0.06 -22.81 -3.04
CA ASP A 335 0.06 -22.81 -4.51
C ASP A 335 -0.81 -23.95 -5.05
N GLN A 336 -0.77 -25.12 -4.43
CA GLN A 336 -1.62 -26.25 -4.83
C GLN A 336 -3.10 -26.01 -4.56
N LEU A 337 -3.44 -25.21 -3.53
CA LEU A 337 -4.83 -24.81 -3.28
C LEU A 337 -5.49 -24.15 -4.51
N THR A 338 -4.72 -23.35 -5.26
CA THR A 338 -5.19 -22.71 -6.49
C THR A 338 -5.13 -23.65 -7.69
N ASN A 339 -4.07 -24.46 -7.82
CA ASN A 339 -3.78 -25.17 -9.06
C ASN A 339 -4.50 -26.52 -9.21
N VAL A 340 -4.63 -27.28 -8.12
CA VAL A 340 -5.10 -28.68 -8.19
C VAL A 340 -6.17 -29.02 -7.17
N CYS A 341 -6.28 -28.24 -6.10
CA CYS A 341 -7.23 -28.53 -5.01
C CYS A 341 -8.62 -27.96 -5.26
N GLU A 342 -8.79 -27.03 -6.21
CA GLU A 342 -10.07 -26.34 -6.44
C GLU A 342 -10.61 -25.64 -5.17
N ALA A 343 -9.71 -25.08 -4.35
CA ALA A 343 -10.09 -24.40 -3.11
C ALA A 343 -10.83 -23.09 -3.37
N ASN A 344 -11.73 -22.72 -2.45
CA ASN A 344 -12.41 -21.43 -2.51
C ASN A 344 -11.50 -20.28 -2.07
N ASP A 345 -11.93 -19.04 -2.31
CA ASP A 345 -11.09 -17.88 -2.01
C ASP A 345 -10.87 -17.68 -0.51
N ALA A 346 -11.84 -18.05 0.33
CA ALA A 346 -11.68 -18.02 1.79
C ALA A 346 -10.55 -18.94 2.28
N ALA A 347 -10.44 -20.15 1.72
CA ALA A 347 -9.35 -21.09 2.01
C ALA A 347 -7.99 -20.59 1.52
N LYS A 348 -7.94 -19.95 0.34
CA LYS A 348 -6.69 -19.35 -0.17
C LYS A 348 -6.22 -18.19 0.71
N THR A 349 -7.14 -17.31 1.12
CA THR A 349 -6.83 -16.22 2.06
C THR A 349 -6.33 -16.79 3.38
N GLN A 350 -7.03 -17.75 3.98
CA GLN A 350 -6.61 -18.37 5.23
C GLN A 350 -5.23 -19.05 5.12
N CYS A 351 -4.93 -19.68 3.99
CA CYS A 351 -3.61 -20.26 3.73
C CYS A 351 -2.50 -19.20 3.70
N LYS A 352 -2.74 -18.07 3.01
CA LYS A 352 -1.78 -16.97 2.93
C LYS A 352 -1.57 -16.28 4.28
N ASP A 353 -2.63 -16.14 5.08
CA ASP A 353 -2.52 -15.62 6.44
C ASP A 353 -1.71 -16.56 7.34
N ALA A 354 -1.98 -17.87 7.27
CA ALA A 354 -1.20 -18.87 8.01
C ALA A 354 0.28 -18.86 7.59
N GLN A 355 0.53 -18.70 6.30
CA GLN A 355 1.89 -18.61 5.75
C GLN A 355 2.63 -17.39 6.28
N ALA A 356 1.99 -16.22 6.30
CA ALA A 356 2.59 -15.01 6.83
C ALA A 356 2.97 -15.18 8.32
N GLN A 357 2.14 -15.84 9.11
CA GLN A 357 2.44 -16.12 10.53
C GLN A 357 3.63 -17.07 10.69
N ILE A 358 3.70 -18.15 9.90
CA ILE A 358 4.85 -19.06 9.93
C ILE A 358 6.13 -18.33 9.50
N GLN A 359 6.07 -17.52 8.46
CA GLN A 359 7.22 -16.73 8.00
C GLN A 359 7.71 -15.75 9.07
N ALA A 360 6.78 -15.04 9.71
CA ALA A 360 7.08 -14.07 10.76
C ALA A 360 7.68 -14.73 12.02
N SER A 361 7.31 -15.98 12.32
CA SER A 361 7.85 -16.71 13.48
C SER A 361 9.36 -16.96 13.37
N GLY A 362 9.87 -17.13 12.15
CA GLY A 362 11.25 -17.58 11.91
C GLY A 362 11.58 -18.99 12.46
N ASP A 363 10.61 -19.68 13.06
CA ASP A 363 10.79 -20.98 13.68
C ASP A 363 10.97 -22.06 12.60
N ARG A 364 11.76 -23.08 12.94
CA ARG A 364 12.02 -24.28 12.12
C ARG A 364 11.90 -25.56 12.93
N SER A 365 11.35 -25.48 14.14
CA SER A 365 11.09 -26.61 15.01
C SER A 365 9.82 -27.36 14.58
N ALA A 366 9.58 -28.52 15.21
CA ALA A 366 8.36 -29.29 15.01
C ALA A 366 7.07 -28.48 15.28
N ALA A 367 7.13 -27.47 16.16
CA ALA A 367 5.98 -26.65 16.54
C ALA A 367 5.40 -25.85 15.35
N VAL A 368 6.19 -25.64 14.28
CA VAL A 368 5.71 -24.99 13.06
C VAL A 368 4.65 -25.81 12.36
N ALA A 369 4.81 -27.14 12.31
CA ALA A 369 3.82 -28.00 11.68
C ALA A 369 2.49 -27.95 12.44
N ASP A 370 2.55 -28.00 13.78
CA ASP A 370 1.37 -27.88 14.64
C ASP A 370 0.70 -26.51 14.48
N THR A 371 1.49 -25.44 14.50
CA THR A 371 0.98 -24.07 14.34
C THR A 371 0.30 -23.89 13.00
N TRP A 372 0.92 -24.36 11.92
CA TRP A 372 0.35 -24.33 10.58
C TRP A 372 -0.98 -25.09 10.49
N ASN A 373 -1.02 -26.33 10.97
CA ASN A 373 -2.22 -27.17 10.90
C ASN A 373 -3.38 -26.53 11.68
N ASN A 374 -3.10 -26.02 12.90
CA ASN A 374 -4.08 -25.32 13.71
C ASN A 374 -4.62 -24.05 13.03
N LEU A 375 -3.76 -23.27 12.36
CA LEU A 375 -4.18 -22.06 11.64
C LEU A 375 -5.12 -22.36 10.47
N LEU A 376 -5.06 -23.58 9.92
CA LEU A 376 -5.96 -24.05 8.86
C LEU A 376 -7.15 -24.86 9.37
N GLY A 377 -7.22 -25.10 10.69
CA GLY A 377 -8.33 -25.80 11.34
C GLY A 377 -8.19 -27.33 11.37
N PHE A 378 -6.97 -27.86 11.35
CA PHE A 378 -6.67 -29.30 11.38
C PHE A 378 -5.92 -29.74 12.64
#